data_AF-A0A2G8LPC9-F1
#
_entry.id   AF-A0A2G8LPC9-F1
#
_cell.length_a   1.000
_cell.length_b   1.000
_cell.length_c   1.000
_cell.angle_alpha   90.00
_cell.angle_beta   90.00
_cell.angle_gamma   90.00
#
_symmetry.space_group_name_H-M   'P 1'
#
loop_
_entity.id
_entity.type
_entity.pdbx_description
1 polymer ?
#
loop_
_entity_poly.entity_id
_entity_poly.type
_entity_poly.pdbx_seq_one_letter_code
_entity_poly.pdbx_strand_id
1 'polypeptide(L)'
;MFKFMSLFPFKAWIIGDPHFTSLDGYQYTFNGLGDYQVGLIYDGQTLVYEIQGRTQRVVNKETGELGQATFFDAFAIRKENTTISFFLTSNNTDFSINIDDVEFNKTSLLEGDFENENFLLSAADGNLTTIFVIWRTLAVTIDVRSGLLDMLLQLPDQFKGDNTRGLIGVWNDDITDDFLLPNGTLLSPSGAAGNYTDEDFFLFGEEWRIDPADSFFDVGVSRPPSADSSGFMPVFLSNLVSSFEMSDPSFLNTARSGCNNNRQCLFDTLAAEDMELGWVPKTAKKQTKPRRGF
;
A
#
# COMPACT_ATOMS: atom_id res chain seq x y z
N MET A 1 15.52 -12.36 -25.82
CA MET A 1 15.92 -13.43 -24.88
C MET A 1 16.54 -12.77 -23.66
N PHE A 2 15.71 -12.31 -22.73
CA PHE A 2 16.16 -11.72 -21.47
C PHE A 2 16.67 -12.84 -20.57
N LYS A 3 17.97 -12.83 -20.28
CA LYS A 3 18.59 -13.76 -19.34
C LYS A 3 18.24 -13.25 -17.94
N PHE A 4 17.12 -13.72 -17.39
CA PHE A 4 16.64 -13.29 -16.07
C PHE A 4 17.69 -13.53 -14.98
N MET A 5 18.04 -12.43 -14.32
CA MET A 5 18.55 -12.28 -12.96
C MET A 5 19.41 -13.42 -12.39
N SER A 6 20.74 -13.23 -12.47
CA SER A 6 21.54 -13.52 -11.29
C SER A 6 20.99 -12.71 -10.12
N LEU A 7 20.69 -13.39 -9.02
CA LEU A 7 20.21 -12.85 -7.75
C LEU A 7 20.93 -11.55 -7.36
N PHE A 8 20.33 -10.40 -7.63
CA PHE A 8 20.58 -9.19 -6.85
C PHE A 8 19.76 -9.31 -5.55
N PRO A 9 20.29 -8.92 -4.39
CA PRO A 9 19.52 -8.89 -3.15
C PRO A 9 18.48 -7.77 -3.26
N PHE A 10 17.26 -8.11 -3.66
CA PHE A 10 16.14 -7.16 -3.62
C PHE A 10 15.63 -7.05 -2.18
N LYS A 11 15.54 -5.82 -1.65
CA LYS A 11 14.68 -5.55 -0.48
C LYS A 11 13.22 -5.58 -0.95
N ALA A 12 12.31 -5.99 -0.07
CA ALA A 12 10.89 -6.17 -0.38
C ALA A 12 10.03 -5.47 0.68
N TRP A 13 9.05 -4.69 0.24
CA TRP A 13 8.19 -3.87 1.11
C TRP A 13 6.72 -4.14 0.82
N ILE A 14 5.95 -4.35 1.88
CA ILE A 14 4.51 -4.58 1.78
C ILE A 14 3.80 -3.24 1.91
N ILE A 15 2.91 -2.98 0.95
CA ILE A 15 2.06 -1.81 0.86
C ILE A 15 0.62 -2.34 0.87
N GLY A 16 -0.15 -2.05 1.91
CA GLY A 16 -1.49 -2.59 2.13
C GLY A 16 -2.17 -1.89 3.32
N ASP A 17 -3.49 -1.94 3.39
CA ASP A 17 -4.31 -1.18 4.36
C ASP A 17 -4.00 -1.53 5.85
N PRO A 18 -3.92 -0.54 6.77
CA PRO A 18 -3.55 0.88 6.56
C PRO A 18 -2.08 1.12 6.89
N HIS A 19 -1.30 0.05 7.05
CA HIS A 19 0.05 0.12 7.56
C HIS A 19 1.07 0.09 6.43
N PHE A 20 1.84 1.17 6.37
CA PHE A 20 2.93 1.32 5.45
C PHE A 20 4.24 0.99 6.14
N THR A 21 5.20 0.54 5.34
CA THR A 21 6.60 0.51 5.71
C THR A 21 7.34 1.27 4.63
N SER A 22 8.01 2.37 5.00
CA SER A 22 8.88 3.10 4.07
C SER A 22 10.00 2.19 3.55
N LEU A 23 10.69 2.62 2.50
CA LEU A 23 11.80 1.85 1.95
C LEU A 23 12.96 1.69 2.97
N ASP A 24 13.10 2.63 3.90
CA ASP A 24 14.08 2.56 4.99
C ASP A 24 13.57 1.83 6.25
N GLY A 25 12.31 1.42 6.26
CA GLY A 25 11.74 0.53 7.27
C GLY A 25 10.92 1.24 8.35
N TYR A 26 10.62 2.53 8.19
CA TYR A 26 9.74 3.25 9.10
C TYR A 26 8.31 2.73 8.94
N GLN A 27 7.74 2.22 10.03
CA GLN A 27 6.36 1.74 10.07
C GLN A 27 5.40 2.84 10.49
N TYR A 28 4.41 3.12 9.66
CA TYR A 28 3.42 4.16 9.93
C TYR A 28 2.02 3.74 9.43
N THR A 29 0.99 4.48 9.84
CA THR A 29 -0.39 4.22 9.45
C THR A 29 -0.90 5.41 8.65
N PHE A 30 -1.53 5.16 7.51
CA PHE A 30 -2.16 6.18 6.69
C PHE A 30 -3.57 5.73 6.27
N ASN A 31 -4.59 6.42 6.78
CA ASN A 31 -6.00 6.18 6.44
C ASN A 31 -6.54 7.32 5.57
N GLY A 32 -6.00 7.50 4.37
CA GLY A 32 -6.50 8.47 3.40
C GLY A 32 -7.64 7.90 2.56
N LEU A 33 -8.59 8.74 2.13
CA LEU A 33 -9.64 8.37 1.16
C LEU A 33 -9.43 9.06 -0.20
N GLY A 34 -9.00 8.32 -1.22
CA GLY A 34 -8.78 8.84 -2.57
C GLY A 34 -7.64 8.15 -3.31
N ASP A 35 -7.10 8.83 -4.31
CA ASP A 35 -5.97 8.34 -5.11
C ASP A 35 -4.68 9.01 -4.62
N TYR A 36 -3.64 8.22 -4.39
CA TYR A 36 -2.39 8.69 -3.79
C TYR A 36 -1.17 8.22 -4.57
N GLN A 37 -0.16 9.09 -4.57
CA GLN A 37 1.16 8.79 -5.09
C GLN A 37 1.89 7.87 -4.09
N VAL A 38 1.78 6.56 -4.32
CA VAL A 38 2.48 5.56 -3.50
C VAL A 38 3.98 5.67 -3.70
N GLY A 39 4.44 5.74 -4.95
CA GLY A 39 5.87 5.79 -5.25
C GLY A 39 6.23 6.47 -6.56
N LEU A 40 7.23 7.36 -6.50
CA LEU A 40 7.94 7.88 -7.67
C LEU A 40 9.37 7.38 -7.60
N ILE A 41 9.85 6.73 -8.66
CA ILE A 41 11.16 6.09 -8.69
C ILE A 41 11.96 6.64 -9.87
N TYR A 42 13.09 7.24 -9.56
CA TYR A 42 13.95 7.94 -10.49
C TYR A 42 15.24 7.15 -10.77
N ASP A 43 15.77 7.28 -11.97
CA ASP A 43 17.16 6.98 -12.31
C ASP A 43 17.85 8.31 -12.68
N GLY A 44 18.58 8.87 -11.71
CA GLY A 44 19.07 10.23 -11.79
C GLY A 44 17.92 11.24 -11.81
N GLN A 45 17.73 11.95 -12.93
CA GLN A 45 16.66 12.94 -13.08
C GLN A 45 15.44 12.42 -13.85
N THR A 46 15.49 11.18 -14.34
CA THR A 46 14.43 10.59 -15.15
C THR A 46 13.51 9.77 -14.27
N LEU A 47 12.21 10.09 -14.26
CA LEU A 47 11.19 9.25 -13.65
C LEU A 47 11.05 7.95 -14.47
N VAL A 48 11.30 6.80 -13.84
CA VAL A 48 11.27 5.49 -14.49
C VAL A 48 9.99 4.74 -14.15
N TYR A 49 9.55 4.81 -12.89
CA TYR A 49 8.33 4.17 -12.43
C TYR A 49 7.49 5.11 -11.60
N GLU A 50 6.19 5.04 -11.82
CA GLU A 50 5.19 5.72 -11.02
C GLU A 50 4.18 4.69 -10.51
N ILE A 51 3.92 4.73 -9.21
CA ILE A 51 3.04 3.82 -8.51
C ILE A 51 1.96 4.65 -7.83
N GLN A 52 0.72 4.39 -8.21
CA GLN A 52 -0.47 4.99 -7.61
C GLN A 52 -1.26 3.93 -6.84
N GLY A 53 -1.97 4.36 -5.81
CA GLY A 53 -2.90 3.50 -5.08
C GLY A 53 -4.20 4.24 -4.83
N ARG A 54 -5.33 3.57 -5.05
CA ARG A 54 -6.67 4.07 -4.73
C ARG A 54 -7.14 3.43 -3.44
N THR A 55 -7.77 4.25 -2.61
CA THR A 55 -8.36 3.80 -1.36
C THR A 55 -9.87 3.94 -1.31
N GLN A 56 -10.49 3.10 -0.48
CA GLN A 56 -11.93 3.07 -0.24
C GLN A 56 -12.27 2.85 1.22
N ARG A 57 -13.41 3.38 1.64
CA ARG A 57 -13.93 3.15 2.99
C ARG A 57 -14.32 1.68 3.18
N VAL A 58 -14.00 1.16 4.36
CA VAL A 58 -14.55 -0.13 4.83
C VAL A 58 -16.07 -0.01 4.97
N VAL A 59 -16.79 -1.08 4.62
CA VAL A 59 -18.24 -1.19 4.82
C VAL A 59 -18.48 -2.19 5.93
N ASN A 60 -19.24 -1.82 6.95
CA ASN A 60 -19.70 -2.75 7.96
C ASN A 60 -20.66 -3.75 7.29
N LYS A 61 -20.32 -5.04 7.31
CA LYS A 61 -21.10 -6.08 6.61
C LYS A 61 -22.47 -6.34 7.24
N GLU A 62 -22.66 -6.00 8.51
CA GLU A 62 -23.92 -6.21 9.24
C GLU A 62 -24.86 -5.01 9.08
N THR A 63 -24.33 -3.79 9.23
CA THR A 63 -25.14 -2.56 9.17
C THR A 63 -25.20 -1.94 7.78
N GLY A 64 -24.25 -2.25 6.90
CA GLY A 64 -24.08 -1.61 5.59
C GLY A 64 -23.50 -0.19 5.66
N GLU A 65 -23.14 0.30 6.85
CA GLU A 65 -22.62 1.64 7.05
C GLU A 65 -21.15 1.76 6.64
N LEU A 66 -20.77 2.93 6.14
CA LEU A 66 -19.38 3.24 5.80
C LEU A 66 -18.59 3.59 7.06
N GLY A 67 -17.49 2.89 7.31
CA GLY A 67 -16.56 3.16 8.41
C GLY A 67 -15.63 4.34 8.14
N GLN A 68 -14.77 4.64 9.11
CA GLN A 68 -13.74 5.70 9.04
C GLN A 68 -12.32 5.16 8.80
N ALA A 69 -12.20 3.88 8.42
CA ALA A 69 -10.94 3.25 8.00
C ALA A 69 -10.96 3.00 6.48
N THR A 70 -9.77 2.92 5.87
CA THR A 70 -9.63 2.88 4.41
C THR A 70 -8.70 1.80 3.88
N PHE A 71 -9.31 0.90 3.13
CA PHE A 71 -8.78 0.02 2.10
C PHE A 71 -7.84 0.51 1.02
N PHE A 72 -6.81 -0.22 0.57
CA PHE A 72 -6.44 -0.15 -0.86
C PHE A 72 -7.35 -1.06 -1.68
N ASP A 73 -8.08 -0.52 -2.65
CA ASP A 73 -8.90 -1.29 -3.58
C ASP A 73 -8.34 -1.28 -5.00
N ALA A 74 -7.36 -0.42 -5.31
CA ALA A 74 -6.63 -0.49 -6.57
C ALA A 74 -5.17 -0.06 -6.43
N PHE A 75 -4.33 -0.62 -7.30
CA PHE A 75 -2.96 -0.19 -7.51
C PHE A 75 -2.68 -0.04 -9.00
N ALA A 76 -1.88 0.94 -9.38
CA ALA A 76 -1.43 1.11 -10.76
C ALA A 76 0.06 1.38 -10.79
N ILE A 77 0.75 0.73 -11.72
CA ILE A 77 2.17 0.91 -11.97
C ILE A 77 2.35 1.33 -13.41
N ARG A 78 2.94 2.50 -13.62
CA ARG A 78 3.31 3.01 -14.93
C ARG A 78 4.82 2.97 -15.12
N LYS A 79 5.25 2.43 -16.26
CA LYS A 79 6.62 2.54 -16.76
C LYS A 79 6.55 3.07 -18.19
N GLU A 80 7.17 4.21 -18.45
CA GLU A 80 7.08 4.92 -19.74
C GLU A 80 5.61 5.11 -20.15
N ASN A 81 5.17 4.49 -21.25
CA ASN A 81 3.81 4.62 -21.78
C ASN A 81 2.92 3.41 -21.46
N THR A 82 3.39 2.47 -20.64
CA THR A 82 2.61 1.29 -20.25
C THR A 82 2.17 1.40 -18.80
N THR A 83 0.87 1.30 -18.58
CA THR A 83 0.25 1.25 -17.26
C THR A 83 -0.38 -0.11 -17.04
N ILE A 84 -0.06 -0.75 -15.92
CA ILE A 84 -0.76 -1.96 -15.45
C ILE A 84 -1.46 -1.60 -14.16
N SER A 85 -2.78 -1.74 -14.14
CA SER A 85 -3.63 -1.45 -12.99
C SER A 85 -4.37 -2.69 -12.51
N PHE A 86 -4.55 -2.78 -11.20
CA PHE A 86 -5.17 -3.89 -10.49
C PHE A 86 -6.35 -3.33 -9.71
N PHE A 87 -7.52 -3.95 -9.84
CA PHE A 87 -8.73 -3.50 -9.15
C PHE A 87 -9.37 -4.63 -8.38
N LEU A 88 -9.53 -4.46 -7.08
CA LEU A 88 -10.23 -5.41 -6.23
C LEU A 88 -11.68 -5.58 -6.69
N THR A 89 -12.16 -6.82 -6.75
CA THR A 89 -13.55 -7.12 -7.08
C THR A 89 -14.49 -6.69 -5.95
N SER A 90 -15.77 -6.46 -6.28
CA SER A 90 -16.78 -5.98 -5.32
C SER A 90 -17.05 -6.92 -4.13
N ASN A 91 -16.72 -8.21 -4.24
CA ASN A 91 -16.81 -9.18 -3.15
C ASN A 91 -15.49 -9.34 -2.36
N ASN A 92 -14.46 -8.57 -2.71
CA ASN A 92 -13.13 -8.56 -2.11
C ASN A 92 -12.42 -9.92 -2.11
N THR A 93 -12.75 -10.85 -3.01
CA THR A 93 -12.08 -12.16 -3.07
C THR A 93 -11.05 -12.27 -4.19
N ASP A 94 -11.02 -11.28 -5.08
CA ASP A 94 -10.23 -11.33 -6.30
C ASP A 94 -9.88 -9.93 -6.82
N PHE A 95 -9.10 -9.80 -7.90
CA PHE A 95 -8.91 -8.56 -8.64
C PHE A 95 -8.94 -8.75 -10.16
N SER A 96 -9.32 -7.70 -10.90
CA SER A 96 -9.06 -7.58 -12.33
C SER A 96 -7.70 -6.94 -12.60
N ILE A 97 -7.18 -7.15 -13.80
CA ILE A 97 -5.94 -6.54 -14.30
C ILE A 97 -6.30 -5.79 -15.57
N ASN A 98 -5.91 -4.53 -15.69
CA ASN A 98 -5.94 -3.81 -16.97
C ASN A 98 -4.50 -3.51 -17.41
N ILE A 99 -4.26 -3.58 -18.72
CA ILE A 99 -3.03 -3.13 -19.37
C ILE A 99 -3.45 -2.02 -20.33
N ASP A 100 -2.93 -0.81 -20.13
CA ASP A 100 -3.26 0.39 -20.90
C ASP A 100 -4.78 0.57 -21.04
N ASP A 101 -5.48 0.54 -19.90
CA ASP A 101 -6.93 0.70 -19.76
C ASP A 101 -7.80 -0.42 -20.39
N VAL A 102 -7.18 -1.48 -20.90
CA VAL A 102 -7.88 -2.64 -21.45
C VAL A 102 -7.81 -3.81 -20.48
N GLU A 103 -8.96 -4.38 -20.13
CA GLU A 103 -9.04 -5.55 -19.26
C GLU A 103 -8.27 -6.73 -19.85
N PHE A 104 -7.32 -7.26 -19.07
CA PHE A 104 -6.51 -8.42 -19.40
C PHE A 104 -7.19 -9.69 -18.91
N ASN A 105 -7.35 -10.67 -19.79
CA ASN A 105 -7.86 -11.99 -19.42
C ASN A 105 -6.81 -12.76 -18.60
N LYS A 106 -6.77 -12.53 -17.28
CA LYS A 106 -5.82 -13.15 -16.37
C LYS A 106 -5.91 -14.69 -16.31
N THR A 107 -7.01 -15.29 -16.73
CA THR A 107 -7.16 -16.75 -16.79
C THR A 107 -6.15 -17.38 -17.77
N SER A 108 -5.70 -16.62 -18.77
CA SER A 108 -4.63 -17.06 -19.68
C SER A 108 -3.30 -17.38 -18.96
N LEU A 109 -3.07 -16.82 -17.77
CA LEU A 109 -1.88 -17.10 -16.96
C LEU A 109 -1.84 -18.53 -16.39
N LEU A 110 -2.96 -19.26 -16.45
CA LEU A 110 -2.98 -20.69 -16.14
C LEU A 110 -2.34 -21.56 -17.23
N GLU A 111 -2.25 -21.03 -18.46
CA GLU A 111 -1.68 -21.71 -19.62
C GLU A 111 -0.19 -21.38 -19.80
N GLY A 112 0.26 -20.25 -19.27
CA GLY A 112 1.66 -19.82 -19.25
C GLY A 112 1.80 -18.34 -18.89
N ASP A 113 3.03 -17.91 -18.61
CA ASP A 113 3.29 -16.50 -18.31
C ASP A 113 3.05 -15.63 -19.55
N PHE A 114 2.55 -14.40 -19.33
CA PHE A 114 2.45 -13.40 -20.38
C PHE A 114 3.72 -12.55 -20.38
N GLU A 115 4.49 -12.55 -21.47
CA GLU A 115 5.72 -11.78 -21.60
C GLU A 115 5.71 -10.96 -22.90
N ASN A 116 6.11 -9.70 -22.81
CA ASN A 116 6.46 -8.86 -23.95
C ASN A 116 7.83 -8.19 -23.73
N GLU A 117 8.20 -7.24 -24.60
CA GLU A 117 9.49 -6.55 -24.51
C GLU A 117 9.65 -5.63 -23.28
N ASN A 118 8.54 -5.32 -22.60
CA ASN A 118 8.47 -4.37 -21.51
C ASN A 118 8.35 -5.06 -20.14
N PHE A 119 7.53 -6.11 -20.05
CA PHE A 119 7.22 -6.77 -18.77
C PHE A 119 6.83 -8.24 -18.92
N LEU A 120 6.90 -8.94 -17.79
CA LEU A 120 6.39 -10.28 -17.54
C LEU A 120 5.25 -10.22 -16.52
N LEU A 121 4.15 -10.93 -16.80
CA LEU A 121 3.07 -11.23 -15.86
C LEU A 121 3.01 -12.74 -15.63
N SER A 122 2.96 -13.15 -14.37
CA SER A 122 2.91 -14.56 -13.97
C SER A 122 2.00 -14.78 -12.76
N ALA A 123 1.26 -15.89 -12.75
CA ALA A 123 0.46 -16.29 -11.60
C ALA A 123 1.29 -17.11 -10.60
N ALA A 124 1.22 -16.78 -9.31
CA ALA A 124 2.02 -17.45 -8.30
C ALA A 124 1.58 -18.90 -8.09
N ASP A 125 2.36 -19.85 -8.60
CA ASP A 125 2.04 -21.27 -8.56
C ASP A 125 0.65 -21.61 -9.16
N GLY A 126 0.17 -20.80 -10.10
CA GLY A 126 -1.17 -20.91 -10.70
C GLY A 126 -2.30 -20.27 -9.87
N ASN A 127 -1.97 -19.54 -8.79
CA ASN A 127 -2.94 -18.76 -8.05
C ASN A 127 -3.24 -17.42 -8.75
N LEU A 128 -4.46 -17.22 -9.25
CA LEU A 128 -4.87 -15.99 -9.93
C LEU A 128 -5.21 -14.83 -8.97
N THR A 129 -5.17 -15.06 -7.66
CA THR A 129 -5.28 -14.00 -6.63
C THR A 129 -3.92 -13.49 -6.18
N THR A 130 -2.82 -14.02 -6.74
CA THR A 130 -1.46 -13.58 -6.45
C THR A 130 -0.67 -13.49 -7.76
N ILE A 131 -0.41 -12.28 -8.24
CA ILE A 131 0.21 -12.04 -9.56
C ILE A 131 1.56 -11.35 -9.38
N PHE A 132 2.58 -11.88 -10.07
CA PHE A 132 3.89 -11.26 -10.21
C PHE A 132 3.95 -10.42 -11.48
N VAL A 133 4.42 -9.20 -11.35
CA VAL A 133 4.80 -8.34 -12.46
C VAL A 133 6.29 -8.07 -12.37
N ILE A 134 7.01 -8.31 -13.47
CA ILE A 134 8.43 -7.96 -13.52
C ILE A 134 8.67 -7.07 -14.73
N TRP A 135 9.03 -5.83 -14.45
CA TRP A 135 9.75 -4.98 -15.38
C TRP A 135 11.23 -5.18 -15.13
N ARG A 136 12.07 -5.10 -16.17
CA ARG A 136 13.55 -5.19 -16.14
C ARG A 136 14.21 -5.04 -14.76
N THR A 137 13.96 -3.91 -14.08
CA THR A 137 14.56 -3.52 -12.80
C THR A 137 13.58 -3.34 -11.64
N LEU A 138 12.30 -3.69 -11.81
CA LEU A 138 11.25 -3.58 -10.79
C LEU A 138 10.45 -4.88 -10.78
N ALA A 139 10.30 -5.49 -9.60
CA ALA A 139 9.34 -6.58 -9.42
C ALA A 139 8.25 -6.15 -8.43
N VAL A 140 7.01 -6.49 -8.77
CA VAL A 140 5.84 -6.23 -7.95
C VAL A 140 5.05 -7.52 -7.80
N THR A 141 4.58 -7.82 -6.59
CA THR A 141 3.57 -8.86 -6.36
C THR A 141 2.28 -8.19 -5.92
N ILE A 142 1.17 -8.52 -6.55
CA ILE A 142 -0.18 -8.11 -6.11
C ILE A 142 -0.88 -9.32 -5.53
N ASP A 143 -1.50 -9.18 -4.35
CA ASP A 143 -2.16 -10.25 -3.63
C ASP A 143 -3.51 -9.78 -3.06
N VAL A 144 -4.55 -10.62 -3.11
CA VAL A 144 -5.76 -10.41 -2.30
C VAL A 144 -5.69 -11.25 -1.05
N ARG A 145 -5.74 -10.60 0.12
CA ARG A 145 -5.72 -11.30 1.40
C ARG A 145 -6.71 -10.69 2.37
N SER A 146 -7.52 -11.53 2.99
CA SER A 146 -8.51 -11.10 4.00
C SER A 146 -9.45 -9.99 3.52
N GLY A 147 -9.67 -9.89 2.20
CA GLY A 147 -10.51 -8.85 1.62
C GLY A 147 -9.80 -7.54 1.28
N LEU A 148 -8.47 -7.51 1.32
CA LEU A 148 -7.63 -6.33 1.06
C LEU A 148 -6.70 -6.61 -0.12
N LEU A 149 -6.40 -5.58 -0.91
CA LEU A 149 -5.38 -5.63 -1.96
C LEU A 149 -4.03 -5.21 -1.36
N ASP A 150 -3.05 -6.10 -1.42
CA ASP A 150 -1.68 -5.86 -0.98
C ASP A 150 -0.74 -5.80 -2.19
N MET A 151 0.28 -4.95 -2.11
CA MET A 151 1.41 -4.90 -3.03
C MET A 151 2.71 -5.23 -2.28
N LEU A 152 3.52 -6.12 -2.84
CA LEU A 152 4.92 -6.28 -2.47
C LEU A 152 5.80 -5.61 -3.54
N LEU A 153 6.48 -4.53 -3.17
CA LEU A 153 7.41 -3.82 -4.04
C LEU A 153 8.83 -4.37 -3.87
N GLN A 154 9.55 -4.61 -4.95
CA GLN A 154 10.96 -5.03 -4.93
C GLN A 154 11.80 -4.17 -5.86
N LEU A 155 12.79 -3.51 -5.28
CA LEU A 155 13.69 -2.59 -5.98
C LEU A 155 15.16 -2.97 -5.77
N PRO A 156 15.99 -2.90 -6.82
CA PRO A 156 17.44 -3.06 -6.72
C PRO A 156 18.09 -1.79 -6.17
N ASP A 157 19.23 -1.97 -5.48
CA ASP A 157 19.99 -0.89 -4.82
C ASP A 157 20.40 0.28 -5.75
N GLN A 158 20.32 0.14 -7.07
CA GLN A 158 20.56 1.25 -7.99
C GLN A 158 19.58 2.43 -7.78
N PHE A 159 18.40 2.17 -7.23
CA PHE A 159 17.41 3.19 -6.89
C PHE A 159 17.56 3.72 -5.46
N LYS A 160 18.61 3.34 -4.73
CA LYS A 160 18.93 3.96 -3.43
C LYS A 160 19.47 5.39 -3.58
N GLY A 161 19.48 6.12 -2.48
CA GLY A 161 19.81 7.54 -2.39
C GLY A 161 18.54 8.38 -2.51
N ASP A 162 18.64 9.54 -3.16
CA ASP A 162 17.54 10.49 -3.27
C ASP A 162 16.59 10.18 -4.45
N ASN A 163 16.47 8.92 -4.85
CA ASN A 163 15.81 8.48 -6.08
C ASN A 163 14.36 8.00 -5.87
N THR A 164 13.83 8.02 -4.65
CA THR A 164 12.43 7.63 -4.36
C THR A 164 11.68 8.74 -3.64
N ARG A 165 10.39 8.88 -3.95
CA ARG A 165 9.45 9.82 -3.30
C ARG A 165 8.06 9.18 -3.20
N GLY A 166 7.12 9.86 -2.54
CA GLY A 166 5.76 9.37 -2.31
C GLY A 166 5.61 8.74 -0.93
N LEU A 167 4.54 7.97 -0.73
CA LEU A 167 4.27 7.24 0.51
C LEU A 167 5.36 6.19 0.85
N ILE A 168 6.12 5.71 -0.14
CA ILE A 168 7.24 4.79 0.11
C ILE A 168 8.49 5.47 0.70
N GLY A 169 8.54 6.80 0.73
CA GLY A 169 9.65 7.57 1.31
C GLY A 169 10.92 7.64 0.44
N VAL A 170 11.94 8.32 0.98
CA VAL A 170 13.29 8.37 0.40
C VAL A 170 14.03 7.10 0.80
N TRP A 171 14.75 6.47 -0.13
CA TRP A 171 15.41 5.19 0.13
C TRP A 171 16.92 5.37 0.24
N ASN A 172 17.42 5.86 1.36
CA ASN A 172 18.83 6.16 1.57
C ASN A 172 19.42 5.48 2.83
N ASP A 173 18.68 4.52 3.40
CA ASP A 173 18.94 3.83 4.67
C ASP A 173 18.89 4.78 5.90
N ASP A 174 18.19 5.92 5.82
CA ASP A 174 17.94 6.88 6.90
C ASP A 174 16.43 7.17 7.07
N ILE A 175 15.83 6.57 8.10
CA ILE A 175 14.40 6.73 8.38
C ILE A 175 13.98 8.16 8.77
N THR A 176 14.92 9.08 9.03
CA THR A 176 14.61 10.42 9.56
C THR A 176 14.17 11.41 8.48
N ASP A 177 14.44 11.11 7.20
CA ASP A 177 14.03 11.94 6.06
C ASP A 177 12.96 11.28 5.16
N ASP A 178 12.43 10.13 5.57
CA ASP A 178 11.42 9.35 4.84
C ASP A 178 10.17 10.18 4.45
N PHE A 179 9.81 11.19 5.23
CA PHE A 179 8.55 11.94 5.10
C PHE A 179 8.71 13.29 4.39
N LEU A 180 9.46 13.32 3.27
CA LEU A 180 9.52 14.48 2.39
C LEU A 180 8.17 14.72 1.68
N LEU A 181 7.69 15.94 1.79
CA LEU A 181 6.53 16.44 1.05
C LEU A 181 6.87 16.66 -0.44
N PRO A 182 5.88 16.75 -1.35
CA PRO A 182 6.14 17.00 -2.76
C PRO A 182 6.95 18.27 -3.05
N ASN A 183 6.86 19.27 -2.17
CA ASN A 183 7.63 20.51 -2.25
C ASN A 183 9.11 20.36 -1.79
N GLY A 184 9.52 19.17 -1.34
CA GLY A 184 10.87 18.85 -0.86
C GLY A 184 11.15 19.20 0.60
N THR A 185 10.18 19.72 1.34
CA THR A 185 10.31 19.96 2.79
C THR A 185 9.99 18.70 3.58
N LEU A 186 10.68 18.48 4.71
CA LEU A 186 10.40 17.38 5.61
C LEU A 186 9.19 17.71 6.50
N LEU A 187 8.27 16.76 6.65
CA LEU A 187 7.16 16.85 7.60
C LEU A 187 7.69 17.14 9.02
N SER A 188 7.02 18.04 9.74
CA SER A 188 7.37 18.30 11.14
C SER A 188 6.50 17.46 12.08
N PRO A 189 7.09 16.68 13.01
CA PRO A 189 6.31 15.89 13.97
C PRO A 189 5.60 16.80 14.97
N SER A 190 4.32 16.53 15.23
CA SER A 190 3.52 17.26 16.24
C SER A 190 3.44 16.54 17.60
N GLY A 191 3.86 15.28 17.65
CA GLY A 191 3.76 14.45 18.84
C GLY A 191 4.83 14.72 19.91
N ALA A 192 4.62 14.11 21.08
CA ALA A 192 5.52 14.24 22.21
C ALA A 192 6.93 13.73 21.90
N ALA A 193 7.94 14.41 22.45
CA ALA A 193 9.36 14.12 22.26
C ALA A 193 9.82 14.14 20.79
N GLY A 194 9.11 14.86 19.92
CA GLY A 194 9.45 14.97 18.49
C GLY A 194 9.09 13.73 17.68
N ASN A 195 8.16 12.89 18.15
CA ASN A 195 7.66 11.75 17.41
C ASN A 195 6.47 12.12 16.53
N TYR A 196 6.35 11.48 15.37
CA TYR A 196 5.17 11.61 14.53
C TYR A 196 3.94 10.95 15.16
N THR A 197 2.79 11.56 14.93
CA THR A 197 1.46 11.00 15.18
C THR A 197 0.88 10.40 13.90
N ASP A 198 -0.16 9.59 14.04
CA ASP A 198 -0.96 9.10 12.91
C ASP A 198 -1.75 10.22 12.21
N GLU A 199 -2.01 11.34 12.90
CA GLU A 199 -2.51 12.56 12.30
C GLU A 199 -1.44 13.23 11.41
N ASP A 200 -0.19 13.29 11.87
CA ASP A 200 0.92 13.79 11.04
C ASP A 200 1.05 12.96 9.74
N PHE A 201 0.99 11.63 9.85
CA PHE A 201 1.06 10.74 8.69
C PHE A 201 -0.15 10.86 7.75
N PHE A 202 -1.34 11.10 8.30
CA PHE A 202 -2.50 11.43 7.49
C PHE A 202 -2.27 12.71 6.69
N LEU A 203 -1.85 13.80 7.33
CA LEU A 203 -1.54 15.05 6.64
C LEU A 203 -0.43 14.90 5.60
N PHE A 204 0.62 14.12 5.91
CA PHE A 204 1.67 13.77 4.95
C PHE A 204 1.12 13.07 3.71
N GLY A 205 0.28 12.05 3.88
CA GLY A 205 -0.26 11.33 2.73
C GLY A 205 -1.28 12.15 1.94
N GLU A 206 -2.00 13.07 2.58
CA GLU A 206 -2.88 14.04 1.90
C GLU A 206 -2.12 14.98 0.98
N GLU A 207 -0.87 15.36 1.32
CA GLU A 207 0.00 16.13 0.42
C GLU A 207 0.40 15.33 -0.83
N TRP A 208 0.36 14.00 -0.76
CA TRP A 208 0.61 13.08 -1.89
C TRP A 208 -0.67 12.65 -2.63
N ARG A 209 -1.79 13.33 -2.40
CA ARG A 209 -3.05 13.10 -3.13
C ARG A 209 -2.89 13.46 -4.60
N ILE A 210 -3.44 12.61 -5.46
CA ILE A 210 -3.42 12.76 -6.92
C ILE A 210 -4.63 13.55 -7.40
N ASP A 211 -4.42 14.49 -8.31
CA ASP A 211 -5.51 15.15 -9.02
C ASP A 211 -6.25 14.12 -9.87
N PRO A 212 -7.60 14.07 -9.85
CA PRO A 212 -8.36 13.14 -10.68
C PRO A 212 -7.91 13.11 -12.14
N ALA A 213 -7.48 14.23 -12.72
CA ALA A 213 -7.01 14.30 -14.11
C ALA A 213 -5.71 13.49 -14.37
N ASP A 214 -4.93 13.21 -13.33
CA ASP A 214 -3.66 12.48 -13.37
C ASP A 214 -3.80 11.02 -12.88
N SER A 215 -5.02 10.61 -12.46
CA SER A 215 -5.29 9.28 -11.94
C SER A 215 -5.25 8.20 -13.02
N PHE A 216 -4.64 7.06 -12.71
CA PHE A 216 -4.63 5.88 -13.59
C PHE A 216 -5.86 4.97 -13.46
N PHE A 217 -6.88 5.40 -12.72
CA PHE A 217 -7.98 4.55 -12.32
C PHE A 217 -9.35 4.99 -12.89
N ASP A 218 -9.34 5.86 -13.91
CA ASP A 218 -10.53 6.53 -14.46
C ASP A 218 -11.33 5.71 -15.48
N VAL A 219 -11.04 4.41 -15.63
CA VAL A 219 -11.67 3.58 -16.68
C VAL A 219 -12.60 2.53 -16.10
N GLY A 220 -13.92 2.81 -16.09
CA GLY A 220 -14.97 1.79 -16.23
C GLY A 220 -15.10 0.72 -15.14
N VAL A 221 -14.53 0.92 -13.94
CA VAL A 221 -14.50 -0.11 -12.89
C VAL A 221 -15.73 -0.07 -11.97
N SER A 222 -16.11 -1.26 -11.49
CA SER A 222 -17.29 -1.58 -10.67
C SER A 222 -17.49 -0.79 -9.37
N ARG A 223 -16.47 -0.08 -8.88
CA ARG A 223 -16.57 0.78 -7.70
C ARG A 223 -16.06 2.18 -8.08
N PRO A 224 -16.94 3.17 -8.27
CA PRO A 224 -16.50 4.54 -8.46
C PRO A 224 -15.67 4.98 -7.24
N PRO A 225 -14.78 6.00 -7.39
CA PRO A 225 -14.19 6.66 -6.23
C PRO A 225 -15.31 6.95 -5.22
N SER A 226 -15.05 6.75 -3.93
CA SER A 226 -16.02 7.11 -2.90
C SER A 226 -16.52 8.52 -3.20
N ALA A 227 -17.79 8.64 -3.57
CA ALA A 227 -18.38 9.91 -3.94
C ALA A 227 -18.23 10.82 -2.72
N ASP A 228 -17.37 11.81 -2.85
CA ASP A 228 -16.96 12.74 -1.81
C ASP A 228 -15.83 12.26 -0.86
N SER A 229 -14.58 12.45 -1.28
CA SER A 229 -13.43 12.47 -0.36
C SER A 229 -13.32 13.80 0.41
N SER A 230 -14.07 14.83 0.02
CA SER A 230 -13.99 16.14 0.67
C SER A 230 -14.50 16.05 2.11
N GLY A 231 -13.63 16.37 3.05
CA GLY A 231 -13.96 16.34 4.49
C GLY A 231 -13.96 14.95 5.10
N PHE A 232 -13.47 13.92 4.40
CA PHE A 232 -13.17 12.65 5.05
C PHE A 232 -12.06 12.86 6.09
N MET A 233 -12.33 12.41 7.31
CA MET A 233 -11.35 12.37 8.39
C MET A 233 -11.38 10.98 9.02
N PRO A 234 -10.25 10.26 9.06
CA PRO A 234 -10.19 9.00 9.75
C PRO A 234 -10.24 9.21 11.26
N VAL A 235 -10.49 8.14 12.00
CA VAL A 235 -10.27 8.15 13.45
C VAL A 235 -8.77 8.03 13.70
N PHE A 236 -8.23 8.86 14.59
CA PHE A 236 -6.85 8.72 15.06
C PHE A 236 -6.78 7.97 16.38
N LEU A 237 -5.62 7.36 16.64
CA LEU A 237 -5.28 6.70 17.88
C LEU A 237 -5.49 7.61 19.09
N SER A 238 -5.18 8.90 18.96
CA SER A 238 -5.42 9.89 20.02
C SER A 238 -6.90 10.02 20.36
N ASN A 239 -7.79 9.96 19.37
CA ASN A 239 -9.24 10.01 19.56
C ASN A 239 -9.74 8.74 20.25
N LEU A 240 -9.27 7.56 19.79
CA LEU A 240 -9.61 6.27 20.40
C LEU A 240 -9.15 6.19 21.86
N VAL A 241 -7.89 6.54 22.11
CA VAL A 241 -7.34 6.56 23.47
C VAL A 241 -8.16 7.48 24.37
N SER A 242 -8.43 8.72 23.94
CA SER A 242 -9.22 9.67 24.74
C SER A 242 -10.64 9.16 25.02
N SER A 243 -11.27 8.51 24.04
CA SER A 243 -12.60 7.91 24.20
C SER A 243 -12.59 6.81 25.28
N PHE A 244 -11.67 5.85 25.18
CA PHE A 244 -11.55 4.74 26.12
C PHE A 244 -11.03 5.15 27.50
N GLU A 245 -10.23 6.23 27.61
CA GLU A 245 -9.87 6.81 28.90
C GLU A 245 -11.09 7.29 29.70
N MET A 246 -12.19 7.63 29.02
CA MET A 246 -13.44 8.05 29.67
C MET A 246 -14.44 6.90 29.82
N SER A 247 -14.57 6.03 28.81
CA SER A 247 -15.61 5.00 28.76
C SER A 247 -15.20 3.68 29.43
N ASP A 248 -13.99 3.18 29.17
CA ASP A 248 -13.48 1.92 29.72
C ASP A 248 -11.94 1.94 29.90
N PRO A 249 -11.45 2.55 31.01
CA PRO A 249 -10.01 2.61 31.30
C PRO A 249 -9.37 1.24 31.52
N SER A 250 -10.15 0.23 31.90
CA SER A 250 -9.65 -1.13 32.15
C SER A 250 -9.30 -1.83 30.85
N PHE A 251 -10.19 -1.71 29.85
CA PHE A 251 -9.92 -2.20 28.50
C PHE A 251 -8.67 -1.53 27.91
N LEU A 252 -8.58 -0.20 27.99
CA LEU A 252 -7.41 0.54 27.48
C LEU A 252 -6.09 0.09 28.12
N ASN A 253 -6.05 -0.08 29.45
CA ASN A 253 -4.83 -0.53 30.14
C ASN A 253 -4.42 -1.95 29.74
N THR A 254 -5.40 -2.82 29.51
CA THR A 254 -5.17 -4.18 29.02
C THR A 254 -4.62 -4.14 27.60
N ALA A 255 -5.21 -3.32 26.71
CA ALA A 255 -4.74 -3.13 25.34
C ALA A 255 -3.31 -2.57 25.29
N ARG A 256 -3.00 -1.53 26.08
CA ARG A 256 -1.65 -0.95 26.20
C ARG A 256 -0.62 -2.01 26.62
N SER A 257 -0.98 -2.86 27.59
CA SER A 257 -0.11 -3.92 28.09
C SER A 257 0.12 -5.00 27.04
N GLY A 258 -0.94 -5.46 26.37
CA GLY A 258 -0.85 -6.49 25.33
C GLY A 258 -0.09 -6.05 24.09
N CYS A 259 -0.22 -4.77 23.70
CA CYS A 259 0.43 -4.23 22.52
C CYS A 259 1.90 -3.82 22.73
N ASN A 260 2.39 -3.75 23.97
CA ASN A 260 3.79 -3.48 24.29
C ASN A 260 4.41 -2.30 23.49
N ASN A 261 3.76 -1.13 23.55
CA ASN A 261 4.10 0.09 22.81
C ASN A 261 3.97 0.04 21.28
N ASN A 262 3.48 -1.05 20.69
CA ASN A 262 3.14 -1.08 19.27
C ASN A 262 1.87 -0.25 19.02
N ARG A 263 2.03 0.89 18.33
CA ARG A 263 0.94 1.82 18.01
C ARG A 263 -0.10 1.23 17.04
N GLN A 264 0.34 0.42 16.07
CA GLN A 264 -0.56 -0.23 15.11
C GLN A 264 -1.45 -1.25 15.81
N CYS A 265 -0.85 -2.09 16.67
CA CYS A 265 -1.59 -3.02 17.53
C CYS A 265 -2.61 -2.27 18.39
N LEU A 266 -2.19 -1.18 19.04
CA LEU A 266 -3.08 -0.43 19.92
C LEU A 266 -4.23 0.20 19.14
N PHE A 267 -3.95 0.75 17.96
CA PHE A 267 -4.98 1.27 17.07
C PHE A 267 -5.98 0.18 16.69
N ASP A 268 -5.52 -0.94 16.15
CA ASP A 268 -6.38 -2.03 15.69
C ASP A 268 -7.24 -2.59 16.83
N THR A 269 -6.67 -2.80 18.01
CA THR A 269 -7.42 -3.27 19.20
C THR A 269 -8.50 -2.27 19.61
N LEU A 270 -8.20 -0.97 19.66
CA LEU A 270 -9.17 0.03 20.11
C LEU A 270 -10.23 0.31 19.03
N ALA A 271 -9.86 0.31 17.74
CA ALA A 271 -10.77 0.56 16.63
C ALA A 271 -11.74 -0.61 16.41
N ALA A 272 -11.27 -1.85 16.62
CA ALA A 272 -12.10 -3.05 16.49
C ALA A 272 -12.80 -3.45 17.81
N GLU A 273 -12.43 -2.81 18.92
CA GLU A 273 -12.80 -3.22 20.28
C GLU A 273 -12.50 -4.71 20.57
N ASP A 274 -11.42 -5.23 19.98
CA ASP A 274 -11.07 -6.65 19.98
C ASP A 274 -9.56 -6.86 20.25
N MET A 275 -9.26 -7.51 21.37
CA MET A 275 -7.87 -7.81 21.77
C MET A 275 -7.20 -8.80 20.83
N GLU A 276 -7.94 -9.77 20.30
CA GLU A 276 -7.36 -10.81 19.45
C GLU A 276 -6.95 -10.27 18.09
N LEU A 277 -7.68 -9.27 17.55
CA LEU A 277 -7.34 -8.65 16.27
C LEU A 277 -6.03 -7.86 16.31
N GLY A 278 -5.80 -7.07 17.36
CA GLY A 278 -4.57 -6.25 17.44
C GLY A 278 -3.33 -7.04 17.86
N TRP A 279 -3.46 -8.12 18.63
CA TRP A 279 -2.30 -8.86 19.18
C TRP A 279 -1.65 -9.84 18.18
N VAL A 280 -2.26 -10.06 17.01
CA VAL A 280 -1.66 -10.89 15.95
C VAL A 280 -0.48 -10.13 15.31
N PRO A 281 0.75 -10.67 15.34
CA PRO A 281 1.88 -10.03 14.67
C PRO A 281 1.65 -9.97 13.16
N LYS A 282 1.52 -8.76 12.60
CA LYS A 282 1.56 -8.51 11.15
C LYS A 282 2.99 -8.75 10.65
N THR A 283 3.35 -10.03 10.49
CA THR A 283 4.68 -10.44 10.01
C THR A 283 4.76 -10.33 8.49
N ALA A 284 5.80 -9.67 7.99
CA ALA A 284 6.17 -9.77 6.58
C ALA A 284 6.54 -11.23 6.27
N LYS A 285 5.77 -11.89 5.39
CA LYS A 285 5.99 -13.30 5.04
C LYS A 285 6.94 -13.46 3.85
N LYS A 286 7.73 -14.54 3.91
CA LYS A 286 8.72 -14.93 2.91
C LYS A 286 8.06 -15.23 1.55
N GLN A 287 8.68 -14.70 0.49
CA GLN A 287 8.31 -14.97 -0.90
C GLN A 287 8.33 -16.48 -1.21
N THR A 288 7.26 -16.96 -1.80
CA THR A 288 7.28 -18.17 -2.64
C THR A 288 7.84 -17.79 -4.00
N LYS A 289 8.81 -18.56 -4.51
CA LYS A 289 9.42 -18.28 -5.82
C LYS A 289 8.46 -18.69 -6.93
N PRO A 290 8.40 -17.95 -8.06
CA PRO A 290 7.71 -18.41 -9.25
C PRO A 290 8.28 -19.74 -9.74
N ARG A 291 7.44 -20.56 -10.37
CA ARG A 291 7.86 -21.84 -10.98
C ARG A 291 8.96 -21.56 -11.98
N ARG A 292 10.14 -22.16 -11.77
CA ARG A 292 11.15 -22.27 -12.83
C ARG A 292 10.67 -23.32 -13.83
N GLY A 293 9.94 -22.88 -14.85
CA GLY A 293 9.77 -23.65 -16.08
C GLY A 293 10.98 -23.46 -16.97
N PHE A 294 11.90 -24.42 -16.93
CA PHE A 294 12.71 -24.81 -18.08
C PHE A 294 12.40 -26.27 -18.38
#